data_AF-A0A892ZDD9-F1
#
_entry.id   AF-A0A892ZDD9-F1
#
_cell.length_a   1.000
_cell.length_b   1.000
_cell.length_c   1.000
_cell.angle_alpha   90.00
_cell.angle_beta   90.00
_cell.angle_gamma   90.00
#
_symmetry.space_group_name_H-M   'P 1'
#
loop_
_entity.id
_entity.type
_entity.pdbx_description
1 polymer ?
#
loop_
_entity_poly.entity_id
_entity_poly.type
_entity_poly.pdbx_seq_one_letter_code
_entity_poly.pdbx_strand_id
1 'polypeptide(L)'
;MKIRVLSTILATLLALPAVALAADKVLFSCTTTNGKQIMVTDHGQNFGYRFGKPGKPELAFTSDRQQTEITACTASNGDGSEASIHLSNGDYDYVVTGGGDRYHKQPYGDVKVMRSGSDTPVTTLQCRTGTVVNHIFDLSNIASRCD
;
A
#
# COMPACT_ATOMS: atom_id res chain seq x y z
N MET A 1 13.32 -60.72 -43.60
CA MET A 1 14.08 -60.06 -42.51
C MET A 1 13.24 -58.87 -42.03
N LYS A 2 12.67 -58.92 -40.81
CA LYS A 2 11.71 -57.92 -40.28
C LYS A 2 12.43 -56.98 -39.31
N ILE A 3 12.57 -55.71 -39.68
CA ILE A 3 13.10 -54.66 -38.78
C ILE A 3 11.91 -54.14 -37.95
N ARG A 4 11.94 -54.39 -36.64
CA ARG A 4 10.98 -53.81 -35.68
C ARG A 4 11.47 -52.40 -35.34
N VAL A 5 10.80 -51.37 -35.86
CA VAL A 5 11.05 -49.98 -35.48
C VAL A 5 10.39 -49.75 -34.13
N LEU A 6 11.21 -49.71 -33.07
CA LEU A 6 10.76 -49.39 -31.71
C LEU A 6 10.54 -47.87 -31.64
N SER A 7 9.28 -47.45 -31.65
CA SER A 7 8.88 -46.04 -31.59
C SER A 7 9.06 -45.52 -30.16
N THR A 8 10.18 -44.84 -29.89
CA THR A 8 10.42 -44.10 -28.65
C THR A 8 9.71 -42.75 -28.72
N ILE A 9 8.57 -42.63 -28.03
CA ILE A 9 7.85 -41.37 -27.81
C ILE A 9 8.64 -40.56 -26.78
N LEU A 10 9.36 -39.52 -27.23
CA LEU A 10 10.07 -38.59 -26.38
C LEU A 10 9.08 -37.52 -25.88
N ALA A 11 8.56 -37.71 -24.66
CA ALA A 11 7.70 -36.73 -24.00
C ALA A 11 8.53 -35.53 -23.51
N THR A 12 8.59 -34.46 -24.31
CA THR A 12 9.14 -33.17 -23.88
C THR A 12 8.20 -32.53 -22.86
N LEU A 13 8.56 -32.62 -21.57
CA LEU A 13 7.94 -31.87 -20.49
C LEU A 13 8.24 -30.38 -20.68
N LEU A 14 7.27 -29.60 -21.15
CA LEU A 14 7.34 -28.14 -21.13
C LEU A 14 7.25 -27.68 -19.67
N ALA A 15 8.40 -27.40 -19.05
CA ALA A 15 8.45 -26.68 -17.79
C ALA A 15 8.00 -25.24 -18.05
N LEU A 16 6.75 -24.91 -17.71
CA LEU A 16 6.32 -23.51 -17.67
C LEU A 16 7.10 -22.82 -16.54
N PRO A 17 7.71 -21.64 -16.78
CA PRO A 17 8.28 -20.85 -15.70
C PRO A 17 7.13 -20.42 -14.78
N ALA A 18 7.19 -20.86 -13.52
CA ALA A 18 6.33 -20.31 -12.48
C ALA A 18 6.71 -18.83 -12.31
N VAL A 19 5.87 -17.94 -12.83
CA VAL A 19 5.99 -16.51 -12.54
C VAL A 19 5.65 -16.36 -11.06
N ALA A 20 6.67 -16.25 -10.23
CA ALA A 20 6.49 -15.92 -8.82
C ALA A 20 5.88 -14.52 -8.76
N LEU A 21 4.56 -14.45 -8.56
CA LEU A 21 3.90 -13.21 -8.14
C LEU A 21 4.50 -12.86 -6.77
N ALA A 22 5.38 -11.86 -6.76
CA ALA A 22 5.89 -11.31 -5.50
C ALA A 22 4.68 -10.96 -4.64
N ALA A 23 4.64 -11.46 -3.41
CA ALA A 23 3.56 -11.17 -2.49
C ALA A 23 3.48 -9.65 -2.27
N ASP A 24 2.30 -9.07 -2.44
CA ASP A 24 2.07 -7.64 -2.27
C ASP A 24 2.49 -7.20 -0.86
N LYS A 25 3.39 -6.21 -0.77
CA LYS A 25 3.87 -5.73 0.54
C LYS A 25 2.86 -4.76 1.12
N VAL A 26 2.38 -5.02 2.34
CA VAL A 26 1.51 -4.08 3.07
C VAL A 26 2.36 -2.90 3.55
N LEU A 27 2.02 -1.69 3.08
CA LEU A 27 2.65 -0.44 3.49
C LEU A 27 1.89 0.22 4.64
N PHE A 28 0.57 0.14 4.62
CA PHE A 28 -0.26 0.69 5.67
C PHE A 28 -1.52 -0.15 5.83
N SER A 29 -1.97 -0.34 7.07
CA SER A 29 -3.31 -0.86 7.32
C SER A 29 -3.84 -0.39 8.66
N CYS A 30 -5.15 -0.19 8.77
CA CYS A 30 -5.81 0.00 10.04
C CYS A 30 -7.28 -0.41 10.01
N THR A 31 -7.85 -0.62 11.19
CA THR A 31 -9.31 -0.57 11.36
C THR A 31 -9.70 0.85 11.75
N THR A 32 -10.60 1.47 11.01
CA THR A 32 -11.12 2.80 11.33
C THR A 32 -12.01 2.77 12.57
N THR A 33 -12.27 3.94 13.16
CA THR A 33 -13.19 4.08 14.30
C THR A 33 -14.63 3.65 14.00
N ASN A 34 -15.04 3.65 12.72
CA ASN A 34 -16.34 3.13 12.26
C ASN A 34 -16.31 1.64 11.85
N GLY A 35 -15.23 0.91 12.13
CA GLY A 35 -15.13 -0.54 11.94
C GLY A 35 -14.83 -1.00 10.50
N LYS A 36 -14.48 -0.07 9.60
CA LYS A 36 -13.98 -0.39 8.25
C LYS A 36 -12.49 -0.65 8.30
N GLN A 37 -11.96 -1.29 7.26
CA GLN A 37 -10.54 -1.53 7.08
C GLN A 37 -10.00 -0.67 5.95
N ILE A 38 -8.80 -0.14 6.17
CA ILE A 38 -7.98 0.53 5.16
C ILE A 38 -6.74 -0.34 4.95
N MET A 39 -6.32 -0.47 3.70
CA MET A 39 -5.06 -1.12 3.37
C MET A 39 -4.42 -0.47 2.15
N VAL A 40 -3.12 -0.20 2.26
CA VAL A 40 -2.25 0.24 1.18
C VAL A 40 -1.20 -0.84 0.95
N THR A 41 -1.06 -1.28 -0.29
CA THR A 41 -0.10 -2.31 -0.71
C THR A 41 0.82 -1.81 -1.81
N ASP A 42 2.05 -2.30 -1.80
CA ASP A 42 3.04 -2.09 -2.86
C ASP A 42 3.07 -3.29 -3.79
N HIS A 43 2.82 -3.03 -5.08
CA HIS A 43 2.84 -4.01 -6.17
C HIS A 43 4.05 -3.80 -7.11
N GLY A 44 5.08 -3.09 -6.65
CA GLY A 44 6.24 -2.71 -7.46
C GLY A 44 5.98 -1.45 -8.28
N GLN A 45 5.20 -1.55 -9.36
CA GLN A 45 4.92 -0.41 -10.25
C GLN A 45 3.76 0.47 -9.78
N ASN A 46 2.86 -0.09 -8.96
CA ASN A 46 1.66 0.60 -8.49
C ASN A 46 1.50 0.41 -6.99
N PHE A 47 0.79 1.35 -6.37
CA PHE A 47 0.25 1.20 -5.03
C PHE A 47 -1.23 0.84 -5.10
N GLY A 48 -1.64 -0.19 -4.37
CA GLY A 48 -3.04 -0.58 -4.22
C GLY A 48 -3.65 0.11 -3.01
N TYR A 49 -4.88 0.59 -3.13
CA TYR A 49 -5.69 1.10 -2.02
C TYR A 49 -6.97 0.28 -1.89
N ARG A 50 -7.34 -0.08 -0.67
CA ARG A 50 -8.61 -0.74 -0.35
C ARG A 50 -9.24 -0.12 0.88
N PHE A 51 -10.54 0.15 0.80
CA PHE A 51 -11.39 0.56 1.91
C PHE A 51 -12.68 -0.26 1.92
N GLY A 52 -13.12 -0.74 3.09
CA GLY A 52 -14.40 -1.44 3.18
C GLY A 52 -14.56 -2.27 4.45
N LYS A 53 -15.44 -3.27 4.41
CA LYS A 53 -15.58 -4.23 5.51
C LYS A 53 -14.41 -5.22 5.51
N PRO A 54 -14.10 -5.85 6.64
CA PRO A 54 -13.14 -6.95 6.69
C PRO A 54 -13.44 -8.01 5.62
N GLY A 55 -12.46 -8.31 4.78
CA GLY A 55 -12.60 -9.27 3.67
C GLY A 55 -13.49 -8.84 2.50
N LYS A 56 -14.17 -7.69 2.58
CA LYS A 56 -15.07 -7.19 1.53
C LYS A 56 -14.84 -5.69 1.26
N PRO A 57 -13.91 -5.36 0.34
CA PRO A 57 -13.69 -3.99 -0.10
C PRO A 57 -14.96 -3.38 -0.68
N GLU A 58 -15.19 -2.11 -0.36
CA GLU A 58 -16.26 -1.28 -0.91
C GLU A 58 -15.70 -0.26 -1.92
N LEU A 59 -14.42 0.09 -1.76
CA LEU A 59 -13.63 0.86 -2.69
C LEU A 59 -12.26 0.18 -2.84
N ALA A 60 -11.81 0.02 -4.08
CA ALA A 60 -10.48 -0.46 -4.40
C ALA A 60 -9.99 0.17 -5.69
N PHE A 61 -8.75 0.65 -5.72
CA PHE A 61 -8.10 1.22 -6.89
C PHE A 61 -6.58 1.09 -6.79
N THR A 62 -5.89 1.41 -7.89
CA THR A 62 -4.43 1.46 -7.94
C THR A 62 -3.97 2.85 -8.34
N SER A 63 -2.88 3.32 -7.77
CA SER A 63 -2.20 4.55 -8.15
C SER A 63 -0.81 4.23 -8.71
N ASP A 64 -0.40 4.93 -9.76
CA ASP A 64 0.92 4.75 -10.38
C ASP A 64 2.01 5.26 -9.42
N ARG A 65 3.05 4.46 -9.18
CA ARG A 65 4.14 4.84 -8.28
C ARG A 65 4.83 6.13 -8.70
N GLN A 66 5.03 6.36 -9.99
CA GLN A 66 5.75 7.53 -10.50
C GLN A 66 4.95 8.83 -10.37
N GLN A 67 3.62 8.73 -10.20
CA GLN A 67 2.73 9.87 -10.03
C GLN A 67 2.28 10.06 -8.58
N THR A 68 2.68 9.14 -7.70
CA THR A 68 2.31 9.15 -6.29
C THR A 68 3.32 9.97 -5.50
N GLU A 69 2.84 11.01 -4.82
CA GLU A 69 3.65 11.77 -3.87
C GLU A 69 3.78 11.00 -2.56
N ILE A 70 5.00 10.91 -2.04
CA ILE A 70 5.32 10.28 -0.75
C ILE A 70 6.17 11.27 0.03
N THR A 71 5.81 11.49 1.28
CA THR A 71 6.54 12.38 2.17
C THR A 71 6.91 11.63 3.44
N ALA A 72 8.13 11.81 3.95
CA ALA A 72 8.60 11.20 5.19
C ALA A 72 9.41 12.22 6.00
N CYS A 73 8.96 12.47 7.23
CA CYS A 73 9.44 13.54 8.06
C CYS A 73 9.80 13.02 9.44
N THR A 74 10.84 13.61 10.02
CA THR A 74 11.24 13.34 11.40
C THR A 74 11.51 14.69 12.05
N ALA A 75 10.91 14.92 13.21
CA ALA A 75 11.10 16.14 13.97
C ALA A 75 12.60 16.34 14.27
N SER A 76 13.08 17.58 14.28
CA SER A 76 14.51 17.88 14.44
C SER A 76 15.08 17.42 15.80
N ASN A 77 14.24 17.33 16.83
CA ASN A 77 14.58 16.74 18.14
C ASN A 77 14.50 15.20 18.15
N GLY A 78 14.02 14.60 17.05
CA GLY A 78 13.79 13.17 16.87
C GLY A 78 12.58 12.63 17.61
N ASP A 79 11.75 13.49 18.20
CA ASP A 79 10.67 13.04 19.10
C ASP A 79 9.47 12.47 18.37
N GLY A 80 9.32 12.73 17.08
CA GLY A 80 8.23 12.22 16.28
C GLY A 80 8.62 12.06 14.82
N SER A 81 7.93 11.16 14.13
CA SER A 81 8.06 10.95 12.70
C SER A 81 6.69 10.71 12.09
N GLU A 82 6.47 11.31 10.93
CA GLU A 82 5.26 11.13 10.14
C GLU A 82 5.62 10.85 8.70
N ALA A 83 4.88 9.95 8.06
CA ALA A 83 4.97 9.71 6.63
C ALA A 83 3.58 9.68 6.01
N SER A 84 3.47 10.15 4.77
CA SER A 84 2.25 10.15 4.00
C SER A 84 2.46 9.60 2.59
N ILE A 85 1.39 9.04 2.03
CA ILE A 85 1.30 8.63 0.63
C ILE A 85 0.00 9.18 0.03
N HIS A 86 0.09 9.83 -1.12
CA HIS A 86 -1.02 10.49 -1.81
C HIS A 86 -1.50 9.63 -2.97
N LEU A 87 -2.67 9.01 -2.82
CA LEU A 87 -3.21 8.05 -3.79
C LEU A 87 -4.41 8.65 -4.51
N SER A 88 -4.33 8.84 -5.82
CA SER A 88 -5.40 9.46 -6.61
C SER A 88 -6.39 8.43 -7.19
N ASN A 89 -7.68 8.78 -7.21
CA ASN A 89 -8.74 8.02 -7.86
C ASN A 89 -9.84 8.96 -8.40
N GLY A 90 -9.74 9.34 -9.68
CA GLY A 90 -10.62 10.34 -10.29
C GLY A 90 -10.39 11.73 -9.67
N ASP A 91 -11.47 12.41 -9.30
CA ASP A 91 -11.43 13.77 -8.71
C ASP A 91 -11.08 13.78 -7.20
N TYR A 92 -10.58 12.66 -6.67
CA TYR A 92 -10.30 12.49 -5.25
C TYR A 92 -8.88 11.99 -5.00
N ASP A 93 -8.25 12.58 -3.99
CA ASP A 93 -6.96 12.17 -3.47
C ASP A 93 -7.13 11.61 -2.06
N TYR A 94 -6.47 10.49 -1.81
CA TYR A 94 -6.50 9.77 -0.54
C TYR A 94 -5.12 9.93 0.09
N VAL A 95 -5.00 10.87 1.01
CA VAL A 95 -3.77 11.13 1.75
C VAL A 95 -3.76 10.22 2.96
N VAL A 96 -2.98 9.14 2.87
CA VAL A 96 -2.81 8.18 3.95
C VAL A 96 -1.63 8.60 4.77
N THR A 97 -1.86 8.94 6.03
CA THR A 97 -0.83 9.40 6.96
C THR A 97 -0.64 8.37 8.07
N GLY A 98 0.61 8.05 8.35
CA GLY A 98 1.01 7.20 9.48
C GLY A 98 2.18 7.82 10.21
N GLY A 99 2.10 7.84 11.54
CA GLY A 99 3.14 8.43 12.36
C GLY A 99 3.32 7.72 13.69
N GLY A 100 4.28 8.21 14.44
CA GLY A 100 4.59 7.77 15.78
C GLY A 100 5.51 8.76 16.46
N ASP A 101 5.51 8.75 17.78
CA ASP A 101 6.38 9.61 18.57
C ASP A 101 6.93 8.83 19.77
N ARG A 102 7.95 9.40 20.42
CA ARG A 102 8.64 8.76 21.55
C ARG A 102 7.77 8.66 22.80
N TYR A 103 6.67 9.41 22.87
CA TYR A 103 5.77 9.49 24.02
C TYR A 103 4.60 8.48 23.89
N HIS A 104 4.10 8.26 22.68
CA HIS A 104 3.05 7.32 22.34
C HIS A 104 3.64 6.01 21.83
N LYS A 105 3.53 4.96 22.64
CA LYS A 105 4.05 3.62 22.30
C LYS A 105 3.40 2.96 21.08
N GLN A 106 2.32 3.52 20.54
CA GLN A 106 1.59 2.94 19.43
C GLN A 106 1.52 3.91 18.25
N PRO A 107 1.73 3.42 17.02
CA PRO A 107 1.58 4.25 15.84
C PRO A 107 0.15 4.75 15.70
N TYR A 108 0.02 5.97 15.19
CA TYR A 108 -1.26 6.56 14.80
C TYR A 108 -1.35 6.63 13.27
N GLY A 109 -2.56 6.86 12.77
CA GLY A 109 -2.76 7.11 11.36
C GLY A 109 -4.19 7.53 11.04
N ASP A 110 -4.34 8.13 9.88
CA ASP A 110 -5.62 8.55 9.33
C ASP A 110 -5.56 8.60 7.81
N VAL A 111 -6.73 8.72 7.18
CA VAL A 111 -6.83 9.01 5.75
C VAL A 111 -7.69 10.23 5.54
N LYS A 112 -7.10 11.28 4.97
CA LYS A 112 -7.84 12.44 4.48
C LYS A 112 -8.27 12.17 3.05
N VAL A 113 -9.57 12.31 2.78
CA VAL A 113 -10.11 12.25 1.43
C VAL A 113 -10.29 13.68 0.96
N MET A 114 -9.46 14.08 0.00
CA MET A 114 -9.45 15.42 -0.59
C MET A 114 -10.17 15.37 -1.93
N ARG A 115 -10.86 16.46 -2.29
CA ARG A 115 -11.28 16.68 -3.67
C ARG A 115 -10.15 17.41 -4.39
N SER A 116 -9.83 17.03 -5.62
CA SER A 116 -8.74 17.66 -6.38
C SER A 116 -8.94 19.18 -6.48
N GLY A 117 -7.86 19.92 -6.18
CA GLY A 117 -7.87 21.39 -6.13
C GLY A 117 -8.51 22.01 -4.89
N SER A 118 -8.82 21.21 -3.85
CA SER A 118 -9.32 21.70 -2.56
C SER A 118 -8.28 21.60 -1.46
N ASP A 119 -8.18 22.64 -0.64
CA ASP A 119 -7.33 22.65 0.56
C ASP A 119 -8.00 22.01 1.79
N THR A 120 -9.28 21.63 1.69
CA THR A 120 -10.04 21.07 2.81
C THR A 120 -10.47 19.62 2.52
N PRO A 121 -10.35 18.72 3.51
CA PRO A 121 -10.79 17.34 3.34
C PRO A 121 -12.32 17.27 3.26
N VAL A 122 -12.82 16.45 2.34
CA VAL A 122 -14.23 16.03 2.30
C VAL A 122 -14.56 15.22 3.55
N THR A 123 -13.63 14.37 3.98
CA THR A 123 -13.72 13.63 5.23
C THR A 123 -12.35 13.17 5.71
N THR A 124 -12.28 12.73 6.97
CA THR A 124 -11.10 12.12 7.55
C THR A 124 -11.47 10.81 8.24
N LEU A 125 -10.85 9.73 7.80
CA LEU A 125 -11.02 8.39 8.33
C LEU A 125 -9.97 8.15 9.41
N GLN A 126 -10.39 8.25 10.67
CA GLN A 126 -9.51 8.05 11.82
C GLN A 126 -9.27 6.56 12.06
N CYS A 127 -8.01 6.15 12.21
CA CYS A 127 -7.67 4.78 12.60
C CYS A 127 -7.88 4.57 14.10
N ARG A 128 -8.36 3.38 14.46
CA ARG A 128 -8.42 2.93 15.85
C ARG A 128 -7.00 2.59 16.32
N THR A 129 -6.61 3.17 17.46
CA THR A 129 -5.34 2.87 18.16
C THR A 129 -5.15 1.37 18.34
N GLY A 130 -3.91 0.91 18.17
CA GLY A 130 -3.54 -0.51 18.28
C GLY A 130 -3.88 -1.38 17.07
N THR A 131 -4.46 -0.80 16.02
CA THR A 131 -4.74 -1.51 14.75
C THR A 131 -3.87 -1.05 13.60
N VAL A 132 -3.09 0.02 13.80
CA VAL A 132 -2.26 0.63 12.76
C VAL A 132 -1.01 -0.22 12.52
N VAL A 133 -0.84 -0.63 11.27
CA VAL A 133 0.41 -1.11 10.70
C VAL A 133 0.93 0.00 9.80
N ASN A 134 2.16 0.48 10.05
CA ASN A 134 2.76 1.56 9.28
C ASN A 134 4.18 1.19 8.84
N HIS A 135 4.34 0.98 7.54
CA HIS A 135 5.59 0.72 6.83
C HIS A 135 5.81 1.72 5.69
N ILE A 136 5.12 2.88 5.72
CA ILE A 136 5.30 3.93 4.69
C ILE A 136 6.75 4.45 4.71
N PHE A 137 7.39 4.49 5.88
CA PHE A 137 8.81 4.85 6.02
C PHE A 137 9.78 3.93 5.27
N ASP A 138 9.37 2.72 4.91
CA ASP A 138 10.18 1.82 4.08
C ASP A 138 10.35 2.37 2.65
N LEU A 139 9.56 3.36 2.26
CA LEU A 139 9.64 4.10 0.99
C LEU A 139 10.52 5.37 1.09
N SER A 140 11.23 5.57 2.19
CA SER A 140 12.06 6.77 2.44
C SER A 140 13.13 7.03 1.38
N ASN A 141 13.51 6.04 0.57
CA ASN A 141 14.44 6.20 -0.55
C ASN A 141 13.84 6.92 -1.77
N ILE A 142 12.51 7.02 -1.84
CA ILE A 142 11.78 7.73 -2.90
C ILE A 142 10.83 8.81 -2.34
N ALA A 143 10.80 8.98 -1.03
CA ALA A 143 9.99 10.00 -0.38
C ALA A 143 10.71 11.34 -0.38
N SER A 144 9.94 12.40 -0.57
CA SER A 144 10.37 13.77 -0.23
C SER A 144 10.52 13.92 1.28
N ARG A 145 11.47 14.76 1.71
CA ARG A 145 11.61 15.13 3.12
C ARG A 145 10.78 16.37 3.41
N CYS A 146 10.37 16.55 4.66
CA CYS A 146 9.92 17.87 5.10
C CYS A 146 11.10 18.85 5.09
N ASP A 147 10.88 20.04 4.54
CA ASP A 147 11.79 21.19 4.60
C ASP A 147 11.76 21.87 5.98
#